data_AF-A0A8S3QEZ8-F1
#
_entry.id   AF-A0A8S3QEZ8-F1
#
_cell.length_a   1.000
_cell.length_b   1.000
_cell.length_c   1.000
_cell.angle_alpha   90.00
_cell.angle_beta   90.00
_cell.angle_gamma   90.00
#
_symmetry.space_group_name_H-M   'P 1'
#
loop_
_entity.id
_entity.type
_entity.pdbx_description
1 polymer ?
#
loop_
_entity_poly.entity_id
_entity_poly.type
_entity_poly.pdbx_seq_one_letter_code
_entity_poly.pdbx_strand_id
1 'polypeptide(L)'
;MLDFLIDNIFVEFGGFIFQQTVGIPMGTNCAPLLADLFLYSYEAEFIQNLLKDKKKKHLAKFFNFTFRYIDDVLSLNNPYFSQYLHLIYPSELEIKDTTDTRRTASYLDLFLNIDVDGRLHTKIYDKRDDFNFPIINFPFLSSNIPSAPSYGVYISQLIRYSRACSHYTDFIYRSVLLTQKLLQQSYEEDRLKLTLRKFYGHHHELVDPYDVSLTKLAKDIFITW
;
A
#
# COMPACT_ATOMS: atom_id res chain seq x y z
N MET A 1 10.20 20.77 24.30
CA MET A 1 9.51 19.48 24.54
C MET A 1 9.94 18.44 23.53
N LEU A 2 9.96 18.77 22.23
CA LEU A 2 10.45 17.86 21.20
C LEU A 2 11.95 17.52 21.39
N ASP A 3 12.79 18.54 21.59
CA ASP A 3 14.23 18.35 21.80
C ASP A 3 14.50 17.44 22.99
N PHE A 4 13.80 17.66 24.10
CA PHE A 4 13.89 16.77 25.26
C PHE A 4 13.54 15.31 24.91
N LEU A 5 12.50 15.06 24.12
CA LEU A 5 12.12 13.70 23.73
C LEU A 5 13.15 13.06 22.80
N ILE A 6 13.72 13.83 21.86
CA ILE A 6 14.72 13.33 20.90
C ILE A 6 16.08 13.11 21.58
N ASP A 7 16.48 13.99 22.49
CA ASP A 7 17.76 13.91 23.17
C ASP A 7 17.77 12.86 24.29
N ASN A 8 16.61 12.46 24.81
CA ASN A 8 16.50 11.54 25.96
C ASN A 8 15.89 10.18 25.56
N ILE A 9 16.33 9.64 24.44
CA ILE A 9 15.92 8.31 23.97
C ILE A 9 16.87 7.27 24.55
N PHE A 10 16.38 6.51 25.54
CA PHE A 10 17.12 5.40 26.14
C PHE A 10 16.39 4.07 25.89
N VAL A 11 17.14 3.05 25.49
CA VAL A 11 16.65 1.68 25.25
C VAL A 11 17.42 0.69 26.10
N GLU A 12 16.73 -0.30 26.66
CA GLU A 12 17.34 -1.40 27.40
C GLU A 12 17.45 -2.64 26.50
N PHE A 13 18.65 -3.19 26.39
CA PHE A 13 18.88 -4.46 25.69
C PHE A 13 19.88 -5.31 26.47
N GLY A 14 19.45 -6.53 26.85
CA GLY A 14 20.30 -7.46 27.60
C GLY A 14 20.74 -6.93 28.98
N GLY A 15 19.93 -6.10 29.65
CA GLY A 15 20.26 -5.49 30.94
C GLY A 15 21.18 -4.27 30.87
N PHE A 16 21.55 -3.83 29.67
CA PHE A 16 22.33 -2.61 29.44
C PHE A 16 21.46 -1.50 28.87
N ILE A 17 21.72 -0.26 29.30
CA ILE A 17 21.03 0.94 28.82
C ILE A 17 21.89 1.61 27.75
N PHE A 18 21.28 1.89 26.59
CA PHE A 18 21.89 2.60 25.48
C PHE A 18 21.09 3.86 25.17
N GLN A 19 21.78 4.93 24.79
CA GLN A 19 21.14 6.15 24.28
C GLN A 19 21.17 6.13 22.75
N GLN A 20 20.02 6.29 22.12
CA GLN A 20 19.96 6.49 20.67
C GLN A 20 20.20 7.97 20.38
N THR A 21 21.33 8.28 19.76
CA THR A 21 21.74 9.66 19.43
C THR A 21 21.51 10.03 17.97
N VAL A 22 21.09 9.07 17.14
CA VAL A 22 20.84 9.27 15.71
C VAL A 22 19.43 8.81 15.36
N GLY A 23 18.67 9.70 14.74
CA GLY A 23 17.32 9.44 14.25
C GLY A 23 16.23 9.44 15.31
N ILE A 24 15.00 9.17 14.86
CA ILE A 24 13.80 9.11 15.70
C ILE A 24 13.58 7.64 16.11
N PRO A 25 13.22 7.35 17.37
CA PRO A 25 13.12 5.98 17.84
C PRO A 25 11.83 5.34 17.33
N MET A 26 11.98 4.20 16.64
CA MET A 26 10.84 3.42 16.19
C MET A 26 10.06 2.85 17.38
N GLY A 27 8.74 2.74 17.25
CA GLY A 27 7.86 2.16 18.28
C GLY A 27 7.31 3.16 19.30
N THR A 28 7.77 4.41 19.31
CA THR A 28 7.11 5.46 20.09
C THR A 28 5.85 5.97 19.39
N ASN A 29 4.82 6.34 20.15
CA ASN A 29 3.53 6.79 19.60
C ASN A 29 3.65 8.01 18.67
N CYS A 30 4.62 8.89 18.92
CA CYS A 30 4.82 10.11 18.13
C CYS A 30 5.79 9.93 16.96
N ALA A 31 6.60 8.86 16.93
CA ALA A 31 7.66 8.71 15.93
C ALA A 31 7.18 8.84 14.46
N PRO A 32 6.06 8.20 14.04
CA PRO A 32 5.59 8.35 12.67
C PRO A 32 5.25 9.80 12.31
N LEU A 33 4.63 10.53 13.24
CA LEU A 33 4.28 11.95 13.04
C LEU A 33 5.52 12.84 12.99
N LEU A 34 6.53 12.54 13.81
CA LEU A 34 7.79 13.27 13.81
C LEU A 34 8.58 13.04 12.53
N ALA A 35 8.65 11.79 12.05
CA ALA A 35 9.30 11.47 10.78
C ALA A 35 8.59 12.16 9.61
N ASP A 36 7.25 12.15 9.60
CA ASP A 36 6.46 12.81 8.56
C ASP A 36 6.65 14.34 8.57
N LEU A 37 6.64 14.97 9.76
CA LEU A 37 6.88 16.40 9.91
C LEU A 37 8.31 16.80 9.51
N PHE A 38 9.29 15.98 9.88
CA PHE A 38 10.68 16.17 9.51
C PHE A 38 10.84 16.21 7.99
N LEU A 39 10.37 15.19 7.27
CA LEU A 39 10.44 15.12 5.81
C LEU A 39 9.59 16.21 5.13
N TYR A 40 8.40 16.49 5.66
CA TYR A 40 7.55 17.57 5.16
C TYR A 40 8.25 18.93 5.21
N SER A 41 9.06 19.22 6.25
CA SER A 41 9.75 20.50 6.36
C SER A 41 10.71 20.76 5.18
N TYR A 42 11.47 19.73 4.79
CA TYR A 42 12.36 19.74 3.63
C TYR A 42 11.60 19.87 2.31
N GLU A 43 10.54 19.08 2.14
CA GLU A 43 9.68 19.09 0.94
C GLU A 43 9.00 20.46 0.75
N ALA A 44 8.46 21.02 1.83
CA ALA A 44 7.79 22.32 1.82
C ALA A 44 8.77 23.45 1.51
N GLU A 45 9.95 23.46 2.13
CA GLU A 45 11.00 24.44 1.83
C GLU A 45 11.42 24.38 0.36
N PHE A 46 11.66 23.18 -0.17
CA PHE A 46 12.01 22.98 -1.57
C PHE A 46 10.95 23.55 -2.52
N ILE A 47 9.67 23.20 -2.33
CA ILE A 47 8.58 23.71 -3.16
C ILE A 47 8.44 25.22 -3.04
N GLN A 48 8.53 25.79 -1.83
CA GLN A 48 8.48 27.24 -1.64
C GLN A 48 9.62 27.95 -2.37
N ASN A 49 10.82 27.39 -2.36
CA ASN A 49 11.98 27.95 -3.07
C ASN A 49 11.81 27.88 -4.59
N LEU A 50 11.23 26.80 -5.14
CA LEU A 50 10.86 26.74 -6.56
C LEU A 50 9.83 27.81 -6.95
N LEU A 51 8.87 28.11 -6.06
CA LEU A 51 7.82 29.10 -6.33
C LEU A 51 8.31 30.55 -6.26
N LYS A 52 9.32 30.83 -5.42
CA LYS A 52 9.96 32.16 -5.32
C LYS A 52 10.74 32.52 -6.59
N ASP A 53 11.39 31.56 -7.22
CA ASP A 53 12.13 31.76 -8.46
C ASP A 53 11.19 31.73 -9.68
N LYS A 54 10.95 32.90 -10.28
CA LYS A 54 10.08 33.05 -11.47
C LYS A 54 10.47 32.12 -12.62
N LYS A 55 11.75 31.78 -12.78
CA LYS A 55 12.22 30.87 -13.85
C LYS A 55 11.88 29.41 -13.55
N LYS A 56 11.86 29.02 -12.27
CA LYS A 56 11.65 27.63 -11.82
C LYS A 56 10.22 27.33 -11.39
N LYS A 57 9.34 28.33 -11.27
CA LYS A 57 7.94 28.15 -10.87
C LYS A 57 7.18 27.08 -11.68
N HIS A 58 7.51 26.91 -12.96
CA HIS A 58 6.90 25.86 -13.79
C HIS A 58 7.27 24.44 -13.33
N LEU A 59 8.45 24.26 -12.72
CA LEU A 59 8.93 22.97 -12.22
C LEU A 59 8.08 22.45 -11.05
N ALA A 60 7.58 23.34 -10.21
CA ALA A 60 6.73 22.96 -9.07
C ALA A 60 5.49 22.15 -9.52
N LYS A 61 4.98 22.40 -10.73
CA LYS A 61 3.83 21.64 -11.28
C LYS A 61 4.12 20.15 -11.49
N PHE A 62 5.38 19.79 -11.78
CA PHE A 62 5.75 18.38 -11.98
C PHE A 62 5.73 17.58 -10.67
N PHE A 63 5.79 18.24 -9.52
CA PHE A 63 5.70 17.60 -8.19
C PHE A 63 4.26 17.41 -7.70
N ASN A 64 3.24 17.84 -8.46
CA ASN A 64 1.84 17.66 -8.09
C ASN A 64 1.41 16.19 -7.97
N PHE A 65 2.11 15.30 -8.66
CA PHE A 65 1.88 13.85 -8.61
C PHE A 65 3.04 13.12 -7.90
N THR A 66 3.65 13.79 -6.93
CA THR A 66 4.59 13.21 -5.98
C THR A 66 3.84 12.94 -4.67
N PHE A 67 3.85 11.69 -4.24
CA PHE A 67 3.18 11.19 -3.05
C PHE A 67 4.21 10.54 -2.15
N ARG A 68 4.14 10.81 -0.85
CA ARG A 68 4.97 10.15 0.16
C ARG A 68 4.09 9.45 1.18
N TYR A 69 4.46 8.25 1.55
CA TYR A 69 3.91 7.53 2.69
C TYR A 69 5.06 7.16 3.62
N ILE A 70 5.21 7.95 4.69
CA ILE A 70 6.33 7.84 5.64
C ILE A 70 7.67 7.88 4.88
N ASP A 71 8.28 6.72 4.60
CA ASP A 71 9.57 6.50 3.96
C ASP A 71 9.49 6.16 2.47
N ASP A 72 8.34 5.68 1.97
CA ASP A 72 8.13 5.38 0.55
C ASP A 72 7.72 6.65 -0.22
N VAL A 73 8.39 6.96 -1.32
CA VAL A 73 8.05 8.08 -2.22
C VAL A 73 7.74 7.58 -3.62
N LEU A 74 6.60 8.01 -4.16
CA LEU A 74 6.16 7.75 -5.53
C LEU A 74 6.02 9.08 -6.27
N SER A 75 6.74 9.26 -7.37
CA SER A 75 6.55 10.41 -8.25
C SER A 75 6.14 9.98 -9.66
N LEU A 76 4.90 10.26 -10.03
CA LEU A 76 4.36 9.97 -11.35
C LEU A 76 4.51 11.17 -12.29
N ASN A 77 4.77 10.92 -13.58
CA ASN A 77 4.86 11.95 -14.62
C ASN A 77 5.85 13.10 -14.33
N ASN A 78 6.93 12.82 -13.58
CA ASN A 78 7.95 13.81 -13.23
C ASN A 78 9.33 13.38 -13.74
N PRO A 79 9.77 13.82 -14.93
CA PRO A 79 11.09 13.45 -15.47
C PRO A 79 12.26 14.08 -14.71
N TYR A 80 11.99 15.07 -13.85
CA TYR A 80 13.00 15.82 -13.12
C TYR A 80 13.17 15.35 -11.68
N PHE A 81 12.37 14.39 -11.21
CA PHE A 81 12.33 14.02 -9.79
C PHE A 81 13.72 13.60 -9.27
N SER A 82 14.38 12.65 -9.94
CA SER A 82 15.69 12.14 -9.53
C SER A 82 16.78 13.22 -9.46
N GLN A 83 16.69 14.26 -10.30
CA GLN A 83 17.67 15.35 -10.32
C GLN A 83 17.54 16.27 -9.09
N TYR A 84 16.36 16.31 -8.45
CA TYR A 84 16.08 17.18 -7.31
C TYR A 84 16.10 16.45 -5.97
N LEU A 85 16.14 15.11 -5.94
CA LEU A 85 16.13 14.32 -4.70
C LEU A 85 17.15 14.80 -3.66
N HIS A 86 18.40 15.01 -4.07
CA HIS A 86 19.50 15.48 -3.21
C HIS A 86 19.38 16.94 -2.75
N LEU A 87 18.46 17.71 -3.36
CA LEU A 87 18.14 19.08 -2.97
C LEU A 87 16.92 19.15 -2.07
N ILE A 88 16.09 18.10 -2.06
CA ILE A 88 14.93 17.97 -1.19
C ILE A 88 15.41 17.41 0.13
N TYR A 89 16.01 16.23 0.13
CA TYR A 89 16.30 15.50 1.36
C TYR A 89 17.75 15.68 1.84
N PRO A 90 18.01 15.65 3.16
CA PRO A 90 19.35 15.75 3.72
C PRO A 90 20.23 14.54 3.32
N SER A 91 21.55 14.76 3.29
CA SER A 91 22.55 13.75 2.88
C SER A 91 22.60 12.50 3.75
N GLU A 92 22.11 12.62 4.97
CA GLU A 92 22.01 11.58 5.98
C GLU A 92 20.93 10.54 5.62
N LEU A 93 20.01 10.86 4.71
CA LEU A 93 19.02 9.93 4.18
C LEU A 93 19.53 9.30 2.88
N GLU A 94 19.82 8.00 2.94
CA GLU A 94 20.15 7.20 1.77
C GLU A 94 18.87 6.90 0.98
N ILE A 95 18.75 7.46 -0.23
CA ILE A 95 17.60 7.24 -1.11
C ILE A 95 17.92 6.10 -2.07
N LYS A 96 17.07 5.07 -2.08
CA LYS A 96 17.19 3.91 -2.97
C LYS A 96 16.11 3.97 -4.03
N ASP A 97 16.51 3.79 -5.30
CA ASP A 97 15.55 3.64 -6.38
C ASP A 97 15.04 2.19 -6.42
N THR A 98 13.77 2.01 -6.11
CA THR A 98 13.07 0.71 -6.11
C THR A 98 12.16 0.55 -7.32
N THR A 99 12.35 1.36 -8.36
CA THR A 99 11.59 1.27 -9.61
C THR A 99 11.99 0.00 -10.37
N ASP A 100 11.04 -0.92 -10.60
CA ASP A 100 11.32 -2.18 -11.30
C ASP A 100 11.71 -1.93 -12.77
N THR A 101 10.94 -1.09 -13.47
CA THR A 101 11.23 -0.66 -14.84
C THR A 101 10.70 0.76 -15.07
N ARG A 102 11.06 1.40 -16.20
CA ARG A 102 10.51 2.72 -16.57
C ARG A 102 8.97 2.79 -16.62
N ARG A 103 8.28 1.64 -16.66
CA ARG A 103 6.81 1.56 -16.75
C ARG A 103 6.19 0.77 -15.60
N THR A 104 6.99 0.22 -14.69
CA THR A 104 6.47 -0.59 -13.59
C THR A 104 7.16 -0.24 -12.29
N ALA A 105 6.37 -0.14 -11.23
CA ALA A 105 6.89 0.02 -9.88
C ALA A 105 5.87 -0.54 -8.89
N SER A 106 6.37 -0.99 -7.75
CA SER A 106 5.54 -1.35 -6.61
C SER A 106 5.55 -0.20 -5.60
N TYR A 107 4.37 0.21 -5.13
CA TYR A 107 4.21 1.25 -4.11
C TYR A 107 3.16 0.81 -3.11
N LEU A 108 3.55 0.65 -1.84
CA LEU A 108 2.72 0.07 -0.79
C LEU A 108 2.14 -1.30 -1.20
N ASP A 109 0.82 -1.40 -1.33
CA ASP A 109 0.12 -2.60 -1.77
C ASP A 109 -0.37 -2.56 -3.23
N LEU A 110 0.16 -1.63 -4.03
CA LEU A 110 -0.14 -1.47 -5.44
C LEU A 110 1.07 -1.80 -6.30
N PHE A 111 0.82 -2.60 -7.34
CA PHE A 111 1.69 -2.70 -8.50
C PHE A 111 1.16 -1.76 -9.58
N LEU A 112 1.99 -0.81 -9.97
CA LEU A 112 1.69 0.20 -10.98
C LEU A 112 2.29 -0.27 -12.32
N ASN A 113 1.50 -0.20 -13.38
CA ASN A 113 1.95 -0.47 -14.74
C ASN A 113 1.45 0.61 -15.70
N ILE A 114 2.35 1.20 -16.47
CA ILE A 114 2.01 2.11 -17.56
C ILE A 114 2.06 1.31 -18.86
N ASP A 115 0.95 1.27 -19.59
CA ASP A 115 0.87 0.57 -20.86
C ASP A 115 1.60 1.30 -22.00
N VAL A 116 1.51 0.77 -23.22
CA VAL A 116 2.13 1.37 -24.42
C VAL A 116 1.50 2.70 -24.81
N ASP A 117 0.24 2.92 -24.43
CA ASP A 117 -0.54 4.12 -24.73
C ASP A 117 -0.41 5.18 -23.62
N GLY A 118 0.36 4.90 -22.57
CA GLY A 118 0.61 5.81 -21.45
C GLY A 118 -0.48 5.82 -20.39
N ARG A 119 -1.38 4.82 -20.37
CA ARG A 119 -2.41 4.69 -19.34
C ARG A 119 -1.89 3.91 -18.14
N LEU A 120 -2.24 4.37 -16.96
CA LEU A 120 -1.89 3.72 -15.70
C LEU A 120 -2.91 2.62 -15.38
N HIS A 121 -2.39 1.42 -15.20
CA HIS A 121 -3.11 0.26 -14.68
C HIS A 121 -2.51 -0.14 -13.35
N THR A 122 -3.37 -0.60 -12.45
CA THR A 122 -3.00 -0.98 -11.09
C THR A 122 -3.51 -2.38 -10.78
N LYS A 123 -2.77 -3.11 -9.95
CA LYS A 123 -3.21 -4.38 -9.35
C LYS A 123 -2.62 -4.51 -7.95
N ILE A 124 -3.13 -5.45 -7.16
CA ILE A 124 -2.60 -5.71 -5.81
C ILE A 124 -1.17 -6.27 -5.90
N TYR A 125 -0.24 -5.57 -5.25
CA TYR A 125 1.07 -6.09 -4.88
C TYR A 125 1.02 -6.56 -3.42
N ASP A 126 1.50 -7.76 -3.17
CA ASP A 126 1.64 -8.29 -1.82
C ASP A 126 3.02 -8.90 -1.69
N LYS A 127 3.93 -8.21 -0.99
CA LYS A 127 5.31 -8.67 -0.73
C LYS A 127 5.34 -10.08 -0.13
N ARG A 128 4.23 -10.54 0.48
CA ARG A 128 4.12 -11.89 1.02
C ARG A 128 4.13 -12.98 -0.05
N ASP A 129 3.77 -12.65 -1.29
CA ASP A 129 3.81 -13.57 -2.42
C ASP A 129 5.25 -13.90 -2.83
N ASP A 130 6.23 -13.08 -2.44
CA ASP A 130 7.65 -13.28 -2.77
C ASP A 130 8.32 -14.33 -1.88
N PHE A 131 7.67 -14.75 -0.79
CA PHE A 131 8.18 -15.81 0.06
C PHE A 131 7.85 -17.20 -0.51
N ASN A 132 8.84 -18.09 -0.46
CA ASN A 132 8.71 -19.47 -0.92
C ASN A 132 8.06 -20.42 0.11
N PHE A 133 7.40 -19.88 1.14
CA PHE A 133 6.73 -20.64 2.19
C PHE A 133 5.30 -20.13 2.40
N PRO A 134 4.37 -21.00 2.84
CA PRO A 134 2.99 -20.59 3.05
C PRO A 134 2.88 -19.62 4.23
N ILE A 135 2.23 -18.48 4.00
CA ILE A 135 1.98 -17.48 5.04
C ILE A 135 0.49 -17.52 5.43
N ILE A 136 0.25 -17.79 6.71
CA ILE A 136 -1.07 -17.83 7.30
C ILE A 136 -1.48 -16.40 7.67
N ASN A 137 -2.33 -15.79 6.84
CA ASN A 137 -2.74 -14.39 6.98
C ASN A 137 -4.15 -14.21 7.57
N PHE A 138 -4.90 -15.30 7.71
CA PHE A 138 -6.32 -15.28 8.10
C PHE A 138 -6.58 -16.36 9.16
N PRO A 139 -7.59 -16.17 10.03
CA PRO A 139 -7.87 -17.10 11.11
C PRO A 139 -8.50 -18.39 10.56
N PHE A 140 -8.17 -19.52 11.18
CA PHE A 140 -8.92 -20.76 10.95
C PHE A 140 -10.30 -20.66 11.61
N LEU A 141 -11.35 -21.19 10.97
CA LEU A 141 -12.68 -21.23 11.60
C LEU A 141 -12.74 -22.15 12.83
N SER A 142 -11.77 -23.06 13.00
CA SER A 142 -11.60 -23.86 14.20
C SER A 142 -11.02 -23.09 15.39
N SER A 143 -10.60 -21.83 15.19
CA SER A 143 -10.10 -20.99 16.27
C SER A 143 -11.23 -20.46 17.17
N ASN A 144 -10.86 -19.82 18.28
CA ASN A 144 -11.81 -19.16 19.18
C ASN A 144 -12.31 -17.79 18.65
N ILE A 145 -12.07 -17.47 17.37
CA ILE A 145 -12.49 -16.21 16.77
C ILE A 145 -13.95 -16.35 16.27
N PRO A 146 -14.85 -15.40 16.60
CA PRO A 146 -16.23 -15.45 16.16
C PRO A 146 -16.35 -15.55 14.63
N SER A 147 -17.27 -16.38 14.13
CA SER A 147 -17.38 -16.62 12.68
C SER A 147 -17.77 -15.36 11.88
N ALA A 148 -18.63 -14.50 12.42
CA ALA A 148 -19.09 -13.30 11.73
C ALA A 148 -17.94 -12.37 11.25
N PRO A 149 -17.01 -11.90 12.11
CA PRO A 149 -15.86 -11.11 11.66
C PRO A 149 -14.92 -11.90 10.74
N SER A 150 -14.76 -13.21 10.96
CA SER A 150 -13.96 -14.08 10.09
C SER A 150 -14.45 -14.07 8.64
N TYR A 151 -15.77 -14.13 8.41
CA TYR A 151 -16.36 -13.96 7.06
C TYR A 151 -16.35 -12.50 6.58
N GLY A 152 -16.39 -11.53 7.50
CA GLY A 152 -16.24 -10.11 7.18
C GLY A 152 -14.93 -9.79 6.45
N VAL A 153 -13.85 -10.48 6.81
CA VAL A 153 -12.54 -10.39 6.13
C VAL A 153 -12.67 -10.64 4.63
N TYR A 154 -13.51 -11.59 4.22
CA TYR A 154 -13.71 -11.90 2.80
C TYR A 154 -14.26 -10.69 2.03
N ILE A 155 -15.30 -10.02 2.57
CA ILE A 155 -15.84 -8.78 1.98
C ILE A 155 -14.77 -7.69 1.95
N SER A 156 -14.06 -7.47 3.07
CA SER A 156 -13.05 -6.41 3.16
C SER A 156 -11.94 -6.58 2.13
N GLN A 157 -11.50 -7.81 1.87
CA GLN A 157 -10.50 -8.07 0.84
C GLN A 157 -11.06 -7.93 -0.58
N LEU A 158 -12.30 -8.36 -0.85
CA LEU A 158 -12.93 -8.12 -2.15
C LEU A 158 -13.04 -6.63 -2.46
N ILE A 159 -13.48 -5.81 -1.48
CA ILE A 159 -13.50 -4.34 -1.60
C ILE A 159 -12.09 -3.80 -1.93
N ARG A 160 -11.08 -4.25 -1.19
CA ARG A 160 -9.69 -3.84 -1.41
C ARG A 160 -9.22 -4.19 -2.81
N TYR A 161 -9.47 -5.42 -3.27
CA TYR A 161 -9.06 -5.88 -4.59
C TYR A 161 -9.77 -5.10 -5.70
N SER A 162 -11.07 -4.85 -5.57
CA SER A 162 -11.82 -4.08 -6.57
C SER A 162 -11.33 -2.63 -6.68
N ARG A 163 -10.92 -2.02 -5.57
CA ARG A 163 -10.35 -0.66 -5.56
C ARG A 163 -8.96 -0.58 -6.16
N ALA A 164 -8.17 -1.65 -6.02
CA ALA A 164 -6.77 -1.67 -6.43
C ALA A 164 -6.55 -2.23 -7.84
N CYS A 165 -7.49 -3.02 -8.38
CA CYS A 165 -7.34 -3.68 -9.67
C CYS A 165 -8.07 -2.91 -10.78
N SER A 166 -7.33 -2.46 -11.79
CA SER A 166 -7.90 -1.82 -12.99
C SER A 166 -8.58 -2.82 -13.92
N HIS A 167 -8.10 -4.07 -13.94
CA HIS A 167 -8.65 -5.13 -14.79
C HIS A 167 -9.37 -6.22 -13.98
N TYR A 168 -10.46 -6.72 -14.54
CA TYR A 168 -11.25 -7.80 -13.97
C TYR A 168 -10.43 -9.08 -13.75
N THR A 169 -9.48 -9.38 -14.65
CA THR A 169 -8.62 -10.56 -14.55
C THR A 169 -7.74 -10.54 -13.30
N ASP A 170 -7.17 -9.39 -12.94
CA ASP A 170 -6.35 -9.24 -11.74
C ASP A 170 -7.20 -9.32 -10.47
N PHE A 171 -8.40 -8.72 -10.49
CA PHE A 171 -9.37 -8.83 -9.40
C PHE A 171 -9.79 -10.28 -9.15
N ILE A 172 -10.15 -11.02 -10.20
CA ILE A 172 -10.53 -12.43 -10.11
C ILE A 172 -9.39 -13.28 -9.62
N TYR A 173 -8.19 -13.10 -10.17
CA TYR A 173 -7.01 -13.85 -9.73
C TYR A 173 -6.81 -13.75 -8.21
N ARG A 174 -6.85 -12.53 -7.66
CA ARG A 174 -6.74 -12.31 -6.21
C ARG A 174 -7.92 -12.88 -5.42
N SER A 175 -9.13 -12.78 -5.97
CA SER A 175 -10.36 -13.29 -5.34
C SER A 175 -10.38 -14.82 -5.26
N VAL A 176 -9.92 -15.51 -6.29
CA VAL A 176 -9.77 -16.98 -6.33
C VAL A 176 -8.74 -17.42 -5.29
N LEU A 177 -7.55 -16.81 -5.28
CA LEU A 177 -6.51 -17.13 -4.29
C LEU A 177 -6.99 -16.94 -2.86
N LEU A 178 -7.72 -15.86 -2.58
CA LEU A 178 -8.33 -15.62 -1.27
C LEU A 178 -9.34 -16.71 -0.94
N THR A 179 -10.25 -17.02 -1.86
CA THR A 179 -11.30 -18.03 -1.65
C THR A 179 -10.69 -19.39 -1.34
N GLN A 180 -9.69 -19.82 -2.10
CA GLN A 180 -8.97 -21.07 -1.88
C GLN A 180 -8.30 -21.11 -0.50
N LYS A 181 -7.63 -20.01 -0.10
CA LYS A 181 -7.02 -19.90 1.24
C LYS A 181 -8.06 -20.05 2.35
N LEU A 182 -9.22 -19.39 2.22
CA LEU A 182 -10.28 -19.48 3.23
C LEU A 182 -10.93 -20.88 3.26
N LEU A 183 -11.17 -21.50 2.12
CA LEU A 183 -11.69 -22.88 2.05
C LEU A 183 -10.74 -23.87 2.76
N GLN A 184 -9.42 -23.73 2.55
CA GLN A 184 -8.41 -24.52 3.26
C GLN A 184 -8.41 -24.28 4.80
N GLN A 185 -8.92 -23.13 5.24
CA GLN A 185 -9.07 -22.75 6.65
C GLN A 185 -10.45 -23.08 7.23
N SER A 186 -11.13 -24.05 6.61
CA SER A 186 -12.43 -24.59 7.02
C SER A 186 -13.62 -23.64 6.84
N TYR A 187 -13.48 -22.58 6.03
CA TYR A 187 -14.62 -21.75 5.66
C TYR A 187 -15.59 -22.52 4.77
N GLU A 188 -16.88 -22.45 5.07
CA GLU A 188 -17.94 -23.04 4.25
C GLU A 188 -18.14 -22.28 2.93
N GLU A 189 -18.09 -23.00 1.81
CA GLU A 189 -18.25 -22.44 0.47
C GLU A 189 -19.60 -21.73 0.29
N ASP A 190 -20.69 -22.32 0.77
CA ASP A 190 -22.03 -21.72 0.68
C ASP A 190 -22.12 -20.38 1.42
N ARG A 191 -21.48 -20.28 2.59
CA ARG A 191 -21.40 -19.02 3.32
C ARG A 191 -20.51 -18.01 2.62
N LEU A 192 -19.43 -18.42 1.97
CA LEU A 192 -18.61 -17.53 1.12
C LEU A 192 -19.41 -17.03 -0.09
N LYS A 193 -20.20 -17.88 -0.75
CA LYS A 193 -21.11 -17.46 -1.83
C LYS A 193 -22.14 -16.44 -1.35
N LEU A 194 -22.78 -16.68 -0.20
CA LEU A 194 -23.70 -15.70 0.40
C LEU A 194 -23.01 -14.39 0.73
N THR A 195 -21.78 -14.46 1.23
CA THR A 195 -20.94 -13.30 1.54
C THR A 195 -20.55 -12.53 0.27
N LEU A 196 -20.24 -13.22 -0.83
CA LEU A 196 -20.00 -12.61 -2.14
C LEU A 196 -21.25 -11.88 -2.65
N ARG A 197 -22.44 -12.47 -2.50
CA ARG A 197 -23.70 -11.81 -2.86
C ARG A 197 -23.94 -10.53 -2.06
N LYS A 198 -23.58 -10.53 -0.77
CA LYS A 198 -23.64 -9.33 0.07
C LYS A 198 -22.65 -8.26 -0.40
N PHE A 199 -21.42 -8.65 -0.73
CA PHE A 199 -20.44 -7.74 -1.32
C PHE A 199 -20.98 -7.11 -2.61
N TYR A 200 -21.46 -7.92 -3.54
CA TYR A 200 -22.00 -7.43 -4.81
C TYR A 200 -23.22 -6.53 -4.60
N GLY A 201 -24.12 -6.88 -3.68
CA GLY A 201 -25.32 -6.07 -3.41
C GLY A 201 -25.03 -4.73 -2.72
N HIS A 202 -24.10 -4.69 -1.77
CA HIS A 202 -23.79 -3.47 -1.00
C HIS A 202 -22.68 -2.62 -1.61
N HIS A 203 -21.86 -3.17 -2.50
CA HIS A 203 -20.69 -2.53 -3.10
C HIS A 203 -20.62 -2.72 -4.62
N HIS A 204 -21.78 -2.82 -5.29
CA HIS A 204 -21.87 -2.98 -6.74
C HIS A 204 -21.06 -1.94 -7.51
N GLU A 205 -20.99 -0.70 -7.01
CA GLU A 205 -20.25 0.40 -7.62
C GLU A 205 -18.75 0.12 -7.81
N LEU A 206 -18.18 -0.80 -7.03
CA LEU A 206 -16.79 -1.23 -7.16
C LEU A 206 -16.59 -2.28 -8.25
N VAL A 207 -17.66 -2.94 -8.67
CA VAL A 207 -17.66 -4.04 -9.65
C VAL A 207 -18.25 -3.60 -10.99
N ASP A 208 -19.13 -2.58 -10.99
CA ASP A 208 -19.72 -2.00 -12.20
C ASP A 208 -18.69 -1.65 -13.29
N PRO A 209 -17.48 -1.11 -12.98
CA PRO A 209 -16.47 -0.84 -14.00
C PRO A 209 -15.99 -2.09 -14.77
N TYR A 210 -16.19 -3.29 -14.21
CA TYR A 210 -15.84 -4.54 -14.86
C TYR A 210 -16.95 -5.07 -15.78
N ASP A 211 -18.17 -4.52 -15.70
CA ASP A 211 -19.34 -4.92 -16.51
C ASP A 211 -19.62 -6.44 -16.45
N VAL A 212 -19.61 -7.00 -15.24
CA VAL A 212 -19.87 -8.44 -15.00
C VAL A 212 -21.05 -8.66 -14.09
N SER A 213 -21.92 -9.61 -14.45
CA SER A 213 -23.02 -10.02 -13.58
C SER A 213 -22.53 -10.80 -12.36
N LEU A 214 -23.28 -10.75 -11.25
CA LEU A 214 -23.06 -11.58 -10.06
C LEU A 214 -22.93 -13.08 -10.40
N THR A 215 -23.73 -13.58 -11.34
CA THR A 215 -23.68 -14.99 -11.78
C THR A 215 -22.34 -15.31 -12.43
N LYS A 216 -21.84 -14.42 -13.29
CA LYS A 216 -20.53 -14.56 -13.93
C LYS A 216 -19.40 -14.45 -12.90
N LEU A 217 -19.49 -13.49 -11.99
CA LEU A 217 -18.52 -13.28 -10.93
C LEU A 217 -18.40 -14.49 -10.00
N ALA A 218 -19.53 -15.01 -9.51
CA ALA A 218 -19.56 -16.20 -8.67
C ALA A 218 -19.02 -17.42 -9.42
N LYS A 219 -19.34 -17.55 -10.71
CA LYS A 219 -18.77 -18.61 -11.56
C LYS A 219 -17.25 -18.49 -11.63
N ASP A 220 -16.72 -17.31 -11.92
CA ASP A 220 -15.28 -17.14 -12.11
C ASP A 220 -14.46 -17.33 -10.83
N ILE A 221 -15.04 -17.02 -9.65
CA ILE A 221 -14.39 -17.22 -8.36
C ILE A 221 -14.44 -18.68 -7.89
N PHE A 222 -15.56 -19.38 -8.09
CA PHE A 222 -15.81 -20.72 -7.50
C PHE A 222 -15.68 -21.89 -8.48
N ILE A 223 -15.58 -21.67 -9.80
CA ILE A 223 -15.49 -22.75 -10.82
C ILE A 223 -14.03 -23.08 -11.19
N THR A 224 -13.03 -22.39 -10.64
CA THR A 224 -11.62 -22.75 -10.84
C THR A 224 -11.22 -23.94 -9.97
N TRP A 225 -11.55 -25.15 -10.44
CA TRP A 225 -11.00 -26.43 -9.97
C TRP A 225 -10.23 -27.08 -11.11
#